data_AF-A0A2M7B8D4-F1
#
_entry.id   AF-A0A2M7B8D4-F1
#
_cell.length_a   1.000
_cell.length_b   1.000
_cell.length_c   1.000
_cell.angle_alpha   90.00
_cell.angle_beta   90.00
_cell.angle_gamma   90.00
#
_symmetry.space_group_name_H-M   'P 1'
#
loop_
_entity.id
_entity.type
_entity.pdbx_description
1 polymer ?
#
loop_
_entity_poly.entity_id
_entity_poly.type
_entity_poly.pdbx_seq_one_letter_code
_entity_poly.pdbx_strand_id
1 'polypeptide(L)' 'MITITIPRKLTKGEELVVIPRKQYEKFLGILERYGRLDQDLDEAVRQARKGETIGPFNSVKELKKSLEK' A
#
# COMPACT_ATOMS: atom_id res chain seq x y z
N MET A 1 25.45 28.10 -9.35
CA MET A 1 25.10 26.90 -10.13
C MET A 1 25.33 25.70 -9.24
N ILE A 2 24.32 24.86 -9.01
CA ILE A 2 24.47 23.68 -8.16
C ILE A 2 24.84 22.52 -9.07
N THR A 3 26.03 21.96 -8.88
CA THR A 3 26.51 20.80 -9.63
C THR A 3 26.32 19.55 -8.79
N ILE A 4 25.60 18.57 -9.33
CA ILE A 4 25.41 17.27 -8.69
C ILE A 4 26.32 16.28 -9.40
N THR A 5 27.32 15.76 -8.69
CA THR A 5 28.20 14.71 -9.21
C THR A 5 27.63 13.34 -8.85
N ILE A 6 27.37 12.53 -9.87
CA ILE A 6 26.80 11.19 -9.70
C ILE A 6 27.89 10.17 -10.06
N PRO A 7 28.37 9.38 -9.08
CA PRO A 7 29.33 8.30 -9.36
C PRO A 7 28.78 7.27 -10.34
N ARG A 8 29.55 6.93 -11.39
CA ARG A 8 29.20 5.90 -12.38
C ARG A 8 28.91 4.51 -11.78
N LYS A 9 29.40 4.24 -10.57
CA LYS A 9 29.13 2.98 -9.85
C LYS A 9 27.69 2.87 -9.35
N LEU A 10 26.98 3.99 -9.17
CA LEU A 10 25.59 3.99 -8.68
C LEU A 10 24.62 3.51 -9.74
N THR A 11 24.90 3.77 -11.02
CA THR A 11 23.95 3.49 -12.09
C THR A 11 23.94 2.03 -12.51
N LYS A 12 24.93 1.20 -12.15
CA LYS A 12 24.98 -0.27 -12.36
C LYS A 12 24.48 -0.80 -13.72
N GLY A 13 24.45 0.02 -14.77
CA GLY A 13 23.90 -0.32 -16.08
C GLY A 13 22.39 -0.05 -16.26
N GLU A 14 21.71 0.46 -15.24
CA GLU A 14 20.31 0.87 -15.24
C GLU A 14 20.15 2.38 -15.44
N GLU A 15 18.94 2.80 -15.83
CA GLU A 15 18.58 4.20 -15.98
C GLU A 15 18.47 4.89 -14.60
N LEU A 16 19.08 6.06 -14.46
CA LEU A 16 19.06 6.82 -13.22
C LEU A 16 18.10 8.01 -13.30
N VAL A 17 17.15 8.06 -12.38
CA VAL A 17 16.22 9.17 -12.25
C VAL A 17 16.59 10.01 -11.03
N VAL A 18 16.79 11.32 -11.22
CA VAL A 18 17.07 12.28 -10.15
C VAL A 18 15.82 13.09 -9.88
N ILE A 19 15.28 12.98 -8.67
CA ILE A 19 14.11 13.75 -8.24
C ILE A 19 14.39 14.51 -6.94
N PRO A 20 13.74 15.66 -6.71
CA PRO A 20 13.80 16.35 -5.44
C PRO A 20 13.32 15.45 -4.29
N ARG A 21 13.99 15.52 -3.14
CA ARG A 21 13.65 14.74 -1.94
C ARG A 21 12.17 14.82 -1.57
N LYS A 22 11.58 16.02 -1.63
CA LYS A 22 10.14 16.23 -1.35
C LYS A 22 9.21 15.45 -2.28
N GLN A 23 9.62 15.22 -3.54
CA GLN A 23 8.83 14.41 -4.49
C GLN A 23 9.00 12.93 -4.18
N TYR A 24 10.22 12.48 -3.89
CA TYR A 24 10.49 11.10 -3.47
C TYR A 24 9.65 10.71 -2.24
N GLU A 25 9.63 11.55 -1.20
CA GLU A 25 8.87 11.31 0.04
C GLU A 25 7.36 11.22 -0.22
N LYS A 26 6.82 12.02 -1.15
CA LYS A 26 5.41 11.92 -1.57
C LYS A 26 5.12 10.58 -2.24
N PHE A 27 5.98 10.14 -3.17
CA PHE A 27 5.81 8.86 -3.84
C PHE A 27 5.94 7.67 -2.88
N LEU A 28 6.87 7.75 -1.93
CA LEU A 28 7.02 6.74 -0.89
C LEU A 28 5.76 6.64 -0.02
N GLY A 29 5.23 7.77 0.45
CA GLY A 29 4.00 7.78 1.25
C GLY A 29 2.76 7.31 0.48
N ILE A 30 2.72 7.52 -0.84
CA ILE A 30 1.71 6.96 -1.75
C ILE A 30 1.83 5.44 -1.80
N LEU A 31 3.03 4.91 -2.08
CA LEU A 31 3.29 3.46 -2.10
C LEU A 31 2.94 2.77 -0.78
N GLU A 32 3.25 3.38 0.36
CA GLU A 32 2.86 2.87 1.68
C GLU A 32 1.34 2.88 1.92
N ARG A 33 0.62 3.83 1.32
CA ARG A 33 -0.85 3.90 1.41
C ARG A 33 -1.55 2.93 0.46
N TYR A 34 -1.09 2.78 -0.78
CA TYR A 34 -1.67 1.84 -1.75
C TYR A 34 -1.25 0.39 -1.50
N GLY A 35 -0.14 0.15 -0.78
CA GLY A 35 0.25 -1.17 -0.30
C GLY A 35 -0.50 -1.62 0.95
N ARG A 36 -1.16 -0.69 1.66
CA ARG A 36 -2.13 -0.99 2.71
C ARG A 36 -3.51 -1.04 2.05
N LEU A 37 -4.34 -1.98 2.49
CA LEU A 37 -5.69 -2.22 2.00
C LEU A 37 -6.42 -0.90 1.71
N ASP A 38 -7.23 -0.90 0.65
CA ASP A 38 -8.12 0.21 0.29
C ASP A 38 -8.71 0.85 1.55
N GLN A 39 -8.73 2.19 1.66
CA GLN A 39 -9.10 2.86 2.92
C GLN A 39 -10.47 2.40 3.41
N ASP A 40 -11.37 2.10 2.46
CA ASP A 40 -12.70 1.57 2.70
C ASP A 40 -12.66 0.14 3.28
N LEU A 41 -11.69 -0.67 2.86
CA LEU A 41 -11.48 -2.02 3.35
C LEU A 41 -10.85 -2.04 4.74
N ASP A 42 -9.90 -1.14 5.03
CA ASP A 42 -9.34 -0.99 6.37
C ASP A 42 -10.40 -0.51 7.38
N GLU A 43 -11.26 0.42 6.95
CA GLU A 43 -12.40 0.88 7.75
C GLU A 43 -13.41 -0.24 7.98
N ALA A 44 -13.79 -1.01 6.95
CA ALA A 44 -14.69 -2.14 7.07
C ALA A 44 -14.14 -3.24 8.00
N VAL A 45 -12.85 -3.56 7.91
CA VAL A 45 -12.20 -4.53 8.81
C VAL A 45 -12.19 -4.02 10.25
N ARG A 46 -11.96 -2.72 10.46
CA ARG A 46 -11.98 -2.11 11.79
C ARG A 46 -13.37 -2.16 12.41
N GLN A 47 -14.41 -1.81 11.66
CA GLN A 47 -15.81 -1.88 12.11
C GLN A 47 -16.22 -3.32 12.44
N ALA A 48 -15.86 -4.29 11.59
CA ALA A 48 -16.13 -5.70 11.82
C ALA A 48 -15.45 -6.21 13.11
N ARG A 49 -14.20 -5.83 13.36
CA ARG A 49 -13.46 -6.19 14.59
C ARG A 49 -14.04 -5.58 15.86
N LYS A 50 -14.66 -4.41 15.76
CA LYS A 50 -15.36 -3.75 16.88
C LYS A 50 -16.75 -4.33 17.15
N GLY A 51 -17.23 -5.26 16.30
CA GLY A 51 -18.58 -5.81 16.40
C GLY A 51 -19.68 -4.84 15.95
N GLU A 52 -19.30 -3.75 15.25
CA GLU A 52 -20.23 -2.74 14.72
C GLU A 52 -20.97 -3.24 13.46
N THR A 53 -20.49 -4.34 12.87
CA THR A 53 -21.07 -4.97 11.68
C THR A 53 -21.49 -6.40 12.01
N ILE A 54 -22.80 -6.66 11.97
CA ILE A 54 -23.37 -8.00 12.10
C ILE A 54 -23.48 -8.58 10.69
N GLY A 55 -22.54 -9.45 10.32
CA GLY A 55 -22.57 -10.18 9.06
C GLY A 55 -23.38 -11.47 9.18
N PRO A 56 -23.89 -12.02 8.06
CA PRO A 56 -24.58 -13.32 8.04
C PRO A 56 -23.68 -14.51 8.39
N PHE A 57 -22.37 -14.29 8.52
CA PHE A 57 -21.37 -15.30 8.80
C PHE A 57 -20.47 -14.84 9.96
N ASN A 58 -20.21 -15.76 10.89
CA ASN A 58 -19.38 -15.50 12.06
C ASN A 58 -17.89 -15.70 11.78
N SER A 59 -17.54 -16.29 10.63
CA SER A 59 -16.16 -16.52 10.24
C SER A 59 -15.97 -16.55 8.72
N VAL A 60 -14.74 -16.28 8.29
CA VAL A 60 -14.33 -16.40 6.89
C VAL A 60 -14.55 -17.82 6.35
N LYS A 61 -14.44 -18.84 7.22
CA LYS A 61 -14.65 -20.25 6.85
C LYS A 61 -16.11 -20.53 6.49
N GLU A 62 -17.04 -19.93 7.23
CA GLU A 62 -18.47 -20.08 7.02
C GLU A 62 -18.92 -19.36 5.73
N LEU A 63 -18.38 -18.16 5.49
CA LEU A 63 -18.54 -17.45 4.22
C LEU A 63 -18.07 -18.30 3.04
N LYS A 64 -16.85 -18.86 3.09
CA LYS A 64 -16.31 -19.69 2.00
C LYS A 64 -17.21 -20.87 1.67
N LYS A 65 -17.70 -21.56 2.70
CA LYS A 65 -18.62 -22.70 2.54
C LYS A 65 -19.94 -22.31 1.85
N SER A 66 -20.42 -21.09 2.04
CA SER A 66 -21.64 -20.60 1.38
C SER A 66 -21.45 -20.28 -0.11
N LEU A 67 -20.21 -20.00 -0.53
CA LEU A 67 -19.86 -19.60 -1.90
C LEU A 67 -19.47 -20.80 -2.79
N GLU A 68 -19.16 -21.96 -2.20
CA GLU A 68 -18.84 -23.21 -2.93
C GLU A 68 -20.09 -23.92 -3.49
N LYS A 69 -21.11 -23.15 -3.90
CA LYS A 69 -22.38 -23.68 -4.42
C LYS A 69 -22.32 -23.99 -5.92
#